data_AF-A0A1X7VSF0-F1
#
_entry.id   AF-A0A1X7VSF0-F1
#
_cell.length_a   1.000
_cell.length_b   1.000
_cell.length_c   1.000
_cell.angle_alpha   90.00
_cell.angle_beta   90.00
_cell.angle_gamma   90.00
#
_symmetry.space_group_name_H-M   'P 1'
#
loop_
_entity.id
_entity.type
_entity.pdbx_description
1 polymer ?
#
loop_
_entity_poly.entity_id
_entity_poly.type
_entity_poly.pdbx_seq_one_letter_code
_entity_poly.pdbx_strand_id
1 'polypeptide(L)'
;MVSSLNLTYIHMRINDLFKSDEWFCGKSVLFIGDILPLPPVRGKPVFDKVRASTLIYWLGSNGAVNIWRDSVTYDKLTINERQQTNQKFSEMLAK
;
A
#
# COMPACT_ATOMS: atom_id res chain seq x y z
N MET A 1 -6.30 -6.17 -0.99
CA MET A 1 -6.09 -6.59 -2.41
C MET A 1 -4.63 -6.51 -2.86
N VAL A 2 -3.88 -5.43 -2.63
CA VAL A 2 -2.43 -5.37 -2.92
C VAL A 2 -1.62 -5.69 -1.65
N SER A 3 -0.60 -6.55 -1.75
CA SER A 3 0.26 -6.89 -0.62
C SER A 3 1.49 -5.98 -0.52
N SER A 4 2.13 -5.92 0.64
CA SER A 4 3.38 -5.18 0.82
C SER A 4 4.52 -5.74 -0.05
N LEU A 5 4.51 -7.05 -0.32
CA LEU A 5 5.45 -7.68 -1.26
C LEU A 5 5.20 -7.22 -2.70
N ASN A 6 3.93 -7.14 -3.14
CA ASN A 6 3.58 -6.66 -4.48
C ASN A 6 4.01 -5.19 -4.66
N LEU A 7 3.78 -4.34 -3.65
CA LEU A 7 4.21 -2.94 -3.70
C LEU A 7 5.74 -2.82 -3.79
N THR A 8 6.47 -3.66 -3.02
CA THR A 8 7.93 -3.69 -3.08
C THR A 8 8.44 -4.13 -4.45
N TYR A 9 7.82 -5.15 -5.03
CA TYR A 9 8.14 -5.58 -6.39
C TYR A 9 7.92 -4.47 -7.41
N ILE A 10 6.78 -3.77 -7.36
CA ILE A 10 6.48 -2.64 -8.28
C ILE A 10 7.56 -1.55 -8.15
N HIS A 11 7.90 -1.17 -6.93
CA HIS A 11 8.95 -0.17 -6.69
C HIS A 11 10.31 -0.60 -7.28
N MET A 12 10.75 -1.82 -7.00
CA MET A 12 12.00 -2.36 -7.54
C MET A 12 12.00 -2.38 -9.07
N ARG A 13 10.89 -2.81 -9.69
CA ARG A 13 10.78 -2.85 -11.16
C ARG A 13 10.80 -1.47 -11.79
N ILE A 14 10.21 -0.47 -11.15
CA ILE A 14 10.28 0.94 -11.60
C ILE A 14 11.73 1.43 -11.49
N ASN A 15 12.39 1.19 -10.35
CA ASN A 15 13.78 1.59 -10.15
C ASN A 15 14.73 0.92 -11.17
N ASP A 16 14.54 -0.37 -11.45
CA ASP A 16 15.31 -1.10 -12.47
C ASP A 16 15.15 -0.53 -13.88
N LEU A 17 13.92 -0.11 -14.23
CA LEU A 17 13.55 0.41 -15.54
C LEU A 17 14.16 1.79 -15.77
N PHE A 18 14.10 2.66 -14.75
CA PHE A 18 14.55 4.05 -14.84
C PHE A 18 15.97 4.29 -14.29
N LYS A 19 16.65 3.25 -13.78
CA LYS A 19 18.01 3.33 -13.23
C LYS A 19 18.14 4.39 -12.13
N SER A 20 17.23 4.35 -11.16
CA SER A 20 17.16 5.30 -10.05
C SER A 20 16.96 4.58 -8.73
N ASP A 21 17.61 5.07 -7.67
CA ASP A 21 17.47 4.55 -6.31
C ASP A 21 16.46 5.34 -5.46
N GLU A 22 15.95 6.47 -5.95
CA GLU A 22 14.90 7.24 -5.27
C GLU A 22 13.58 6.44 -5.15
N TRP A 23 12.75 6.78 -4.17
CA TRP A 23 11.40 6.22 -4.03
C TRP A 23 10.60 6.46 -5.32
N PHE A 24 10.13 5.37 -5.92
CA PHE A 24 9.40 5.39 -7.19
C PHE A 24 10.10 6.22 -8.29
N CYS A 25 11.44 6.24 -8.34
CA CYS A 25 12.21 7.06 -9.28
C CYS A 25 11.88 8.57 -9.21
N GLY A 26 11.59 9.08 -8.01
CA GLY A 26 11.24 10.49 -7.78
C GLY A 26 9.92 10.89 -8.41
N LYS A 27 9.07 9.93 -8.81
CA LYS A 27 7.74 10.21 -9.35
C LYS A 27 6.72 10.33 -8.24
N SER A 28 5.84 11.32 -8.36
CA SER A 28 4.68 11.43 -7.48
C SER A 28 3.72 10.27 -7.75
N VAL A 29 3.47 9.46 -6.72
CA VAL A 29 2.53 8.33 -6.77
C VAL A 29 1.31 8.64 -5.91
N LEU A 30 0.12 8.50 -6.48
CA LEU A 30 -1.15 8.66 -5.78
C LEU A 30 -1.76 7.28 -5.49
N PHE A 31 -2.01 7.00 -4.21
CA PHE A 31 -2.74 5.81 -3.77
C PHE A 31 -4.18 6.20 -3.44
N ILE A 32 -5.15 5.53 -4.07
CA ILE A 32 -6.57 5.70 -3.79
C ILE A 32 -7.14 4.35 -3.36
N GLY A 33 -7.77 4.32 -2.20
CA GLY A 33 -8.39 3.11 -1.68
C GLY A 33 -8.92 3.29 -0.27
N ASP A 34 -9.55 2.24 0.23
CA ASP A 34 -9.94 2.12 1.64
C ASP A 34 -8.77 1.53 2.46
N ILE A 35 -8.69 1.91 3.74
CA ILE A 35 -7.74 1.37 4.71
C ILE A 35 -8.21 0.01 5.25
N LEU A 36 -9.52 -0.25 5.24
CA LEU A 36 -10.12 -1.49 5.74
C LEU A 36 -10.69 -2.39 4.62
N PRO A 37 -9.93 -2.72 3.55
CA PRO A 37 -10.40 -3.66 2.54
C PRO A 37 -10.23 -5.10 3.04
N LEU A 38 -10.79 -6.05 2.28
CA LEU A 38 -10.39 -7.44 2.42
C LEU A 38 -8.86 -7.58 2.27
N PRO A 39 -8.22 -8.41 3.11
CA PRO A 39 -6.78 -8.58 3.07
C PRO A 39 -6.35 -9.17 1.72
N PRO A 40 -5.08 -8.94 1.30
CA PRO A 40 -4.54 -9.57 0.10
C PRO A 40 -4.63 -11.10 0.18
N VAL A 41 -5.00 -11.75 -0.92
CA VAL A 41 -5.04 -13.22 -0.97
C VAL A 41 -3.63 -13.76 -0.76
N ARG A 42 -3.44 -14.58 0.29
CA ARG A 42 -2.15 -15.19 0.65
C ARG A 42 -1.01 -14.17 0.80
N GLY A 43 -1.30 -12.96 1.22
CA GLY A 43 -0.32 -11.89 1.37
C GLY A 43 -0.56 -11.08 2.63
N LYS A 44 0.44 -10.27 3.00
CA LYS A 44 0.31 -9.32 4.09
C LYS A 44 -0.26 -7.99 3.59
N PRO A 45 -1.04 -7.26 4.40
CA PRO A 45 -1.49 -5.91 4.09
C PRO A 45 -0.36 -5.01 3.60
N VAL A 46 -0.70 -4.03 2.77
CA VAL A 46 0.28 -3.11 2.18
C VAL A 46 1.06 -2.29 3.22
N PHE A 47 0.45 -2.07 4.38
CA PHE A 47 1.01 -1.34 5.52
C PHE A 47 2.05 -2.13 6.32
N ASP A 48 2.11 -3.45 6.14
CA ASP A 48 3.02 -4.32 6.88
C ASP A 48 4.44 -4.24 6.35
N LYS A 49 5.41 -4.16 7.25
CA LYS A 49 6.83 -4.28 6.91
C LYS A 49 7.13 -5.63 6.27
N VAL A 50 7.79 -5.61 5.11
CA VAL A 50 8.31 -6.83 4.48
C VAL A 50 9.62 -7.22 5.16
N ARG A 51 9.72 -8.49 5.57
CA ARG A 51 10.95 -9.01 6.20
C ARG A 51 12.03 -9.22 5.15
N ALA A 52 13.28 -9.01 5.53
CA ALA A 52 14.43 -9.26 4.66
C ALA A 52 14.45 -10.71 4.14
N SER A 53 14.14 -11.70 4.98
CA SER A 53 14.08 -13.11 4.55
C SER A 53 13.04 -13.36 3.44
N THR A 54 11.91 -12.65 3.49
CA THR A 54 10.88 -12.70 2.44
C THR A 54 11.39 -12.05 1.15
N LEU A 55 12.06 -10.90 1.23
CA LEU A 55 12.59 -10.21 0.05
C LEU A 55 13.73 -10.99 -0.61
N ILE A 56 14.58 -11.65 0.17
CA ILE A 56 15.62 -12.54 -0.34
C ILE A 56 14.99 -13.73 -1.07
N TYR A 57 14.03 -14.41 -0.43
CA TYR A 57 13.42 -15.62 -1.00
C TYR A 57 12.62 -15.34 -2.28
N TRP A 58 11.84 -14.25 -2.30
CA TRP A 58 10.92 -13.97 -3.42
C TRP A 58 11.52 -13.06 -4.48
N LEU A 59 12.38 -12.11 -4.11
CA LEU A 59 12.87 -11.05 -5.00
C LEU A 59 14.40 -11.02 -5.14
N GLY A 60 15.13 -11.89 -4.43
CA GLY A 60 16.60 -11.91 -4.45
C GLY A 60 17.26 -10.63 -3.91
N SER A 61 16.51 -9.83 -3.12
CA SER A 61 16.95 -8.51 -2.67
C SER A 61 17.32 -8.51 -1.17
N ASN A 62 18.50 -8.00 -0.86
CA ASN A 62 18.99 -7.85 0.51
C ASN A 62 18.54 -6.51 1.10
N GLY A 63 17.40 -6.52 1.79
CA GLY A 63 16.91 -5.36 2.54
C GLY A 63 15.57 -5.66 3.19
N ALA A 64 15.25 -5.01 4.31
CA ALA A 64 13.89 -4.98 4.84
C ALA A 64 13.31 -3.61 4.54
N VAL A 65 12.19 -3.55 3.82
CA VAL A 65 11.60 -2.28 3.35
C VAL A 65 10.19 -2.14 3.90
N ASN A 66 9.83 -0.94 4.36
CA ASN A 66 8.46 -0.56 4.66
C ASN A 66 8.04 0.67 3.83
N ILE A 67 7.85 0.46 2.52
CA ILE A 67 7.53 1.54 1.57
C ILE A 67 6.37 2.39 2.06
N TRP A 68 5.32 1.75 2.59
CA TRP A 68 4.13 2.47 3.04
C TRP A 68 4.45 3.43 4.18
N ARG A 69 5.15 2.96 5.22
CA ARG A 69 5.50 3.80 6.37
C ARG A 69 6.53 4.88 6.02
N ASP A 70 7.45 4.56 5.12
CA ASP A 70 8.65 5.38 4.90
C ASP A 70 8.45 6.42 3.79
N SER A 71 7.47 6.26 2.89
CA SER A 71 7.28 7.16 1.73
C SER A 71 5.86 7.71 1.55
N VAL A 72 4.84 7.19 2.24
CA VAL A 72 3.45 7.58 2.01
C VAL A 72 2.92 8.52 3.10
N THR A 73 2.42 9.67 2.68
CA THR A 73 1.51 10.52 3.45
C THR A 73 0.08 10.30 2.97
N TYR A 74 -0.92 10.46 3.84
CA TYR A 74 -2.31 10.25 3.46
C TYR A 74 -3.24 11.31 4.06
N ASP A 75 -4.28 11.63 3.30
CA ASP A 75 -5.44 12.39 3.76
C ASP A 75 -6.66 11.46 3.80
N LYS A 76 -7.50 11.61 4.84
CA LYS A 76 -8.72 10.83 4.99
C LYS A 76 -9.90 11.58 4.36
N LEU A 77 -10.56 10.94 3.41
CA LEU A 77 -11.87 11.38 2.93
C LEU A 77 -12.94 11.01 3.98
N THR A 78 -13.73 11.99 4.41
CA THR A 78 -14.73 11.83 5.48
C THR A 78 -16.17 11.91 4.99
N ILE A 79 -16.40 12.51 3.82
CA ILE A 79 -17.73 12.64 3.22
C ILE A 79 -18.04 11.39 2.41
N ASN A 80 -19.14 10.72 2.74
CA ASN A 80 -19.60 9.53 2.04
C ASN A 80 -20.96 9.77 1.38
N GLU A 81 -20.94 9.95 0.06
CA GLU A 81 -22.13 10.22 -0.75
C GLU A 81 -23.05 8.99 -0.91
N ARG A 82 -22.52 7.77 -0.78
CA ARG A 82 -23.29 6.53 -1.02
C ARG A 82 -24.36 6.31 0.05
N GLN A 83 -24.07 6.63 1.30
CA GLN A 83 -24.97 6.44 2.44
C GLN A 83 -25.65 7.74 2.91
N GLN A 84 -25.60 8.82 2.12
CA GLN A 84 -26.07 10.15 2.51
C GLN A 84 -27.54 10.18 2.97
N THR A 85 -28.40 9.36 2.36
CA THR A 85 -29.85 9.33 2.64
C THR A 85 -30.22 8.48 3.86
N ASN A 86 -29.26 7.74 4.45
CA ASN A 86 -29.53 6.84 5.57
C ASN A 86 -28.44 6.97 6.64
N GLN A 87 -28.62 7.96 7.53
CA GLN A 87 -27.69 8.24 8.62
C GLN A 87 -27.47 7.04 9.53
N LYS A 88 -28.53 6.31 9.89
CA LYS A 88 -28.43 5.11 10.74
C LYS A 88 -27.53 4.05 10.13
N PHE A 89 -27.62 3.84 8.81
CA PHE A 89 -26.76 2.90 8.11
C PHE A 89 -25.31 3.40 8.00
N SER A 90 -25.11 4.70 7.79
CA SER A 90 -23.78 5.32 7.85
C SER A 90 -23.10 5.11 9.21
N GLU A 91 -23.83 5.34 10.30
CA GLU A 91 -23.35 5.12 11.68
C GLU A 91 -23.02 3.65 11.96
N MET A 92 -23.78 2.71 11.40
CA MET A 92 -23.48 1.27 11.51
C MET A 92 -22.16 0.89 10.83
N LEU A 93 -21.82 1.55 9.71
CA LEU A 93 -20.61 1.29 8.94
C LEU A 93 -19.39 2.09 9.40
N ALA A 94 -19.58 3.15 10.18
CA ALA A 94 -18.51 4.02 10.68
C ALA A 94 -17.67 3.41 11.82
N LYS A 95 -17.93 2.15 12.18
CA LYS A 95 -17.22 1.41 13.24
C LYS A 95 -15.91 0.80 12.78
#